data_AF-A0A6P7GN91-F1
#
_entry.id   AF-A0A6P7GN91-F1
#
_cell.length_a   1.000
_cell.length_b   1.000
_cell.length_c   1.000
_cell.angle_alpha   90.00
_cell.angle_beta   90.00
_cell.angle_gamma   90.00
#
_symmetry.space_group_name_H-M   'P 1'
#
loop_
_entity.id
_entity.type
_entity.pdbx_description
1 polymer ?
#
loop_
_entity_poly.entity_id
_entity_poly.type
_entity_poly.pdbx_seq_one_letter_code
_entity_poly.pdbx_strand_id
1 'polypeptide(L)'
;MPKFDEFNAAKESFEAWEERLQQYFIVNDTENEKKVANLITFMGAKTYDTLKTYLFPDTPAMKTYDQLVTILKARYAPATSVIYERYRFHSRNQQAEESLEQYVKEVKALSKSCKFEKFLDQALRDRLVCGISNTNIRTKLLSEAETLTFEDACKKALSQEAAECQSKLVKGVAAVSVGKLQMSSKQYRSQSKSQSESRNQSVLKPCFRCGRRHQPETCPAVNWECFFCQKAQANRPRGRQSRDPPISDRLDTINTDVLTVLNAINANMEGIIGVLTYLTDAFIRYINRTQ
;
A
#
# COMPACT_ATOMS: atom_id res chain seq x y z
N MET A 1 -33.95 -22.87 16.21
CA MET A 1 -33.51 -21.74 15.36
C MET A 1 -32.07 -21.40 15.69
N PRO A 2 -31.25 -21.03 14.69
CA PRO A 2 -29.93 -20.47 14.95
C PRO A 2 -30.09 -19.20 15.80
N LYS A 3 -29.23 -19.03 16.80
CA LYS A 3 -29.20 -17.80 17.59
C LYS A 3 -28.76 -16.65 16.69
N PHE A 4 -29.54 -15.56 16.66
CA PHE A 4 -29.14 -14.33 15.99
C PHE A 4 -28.51 -13.38 17.01
N ASP A 5 -27.27 -12.98 16.77
CA ASP A 5 -26.52 -12.13 17.70
C ASP A 5 -26.92 -10.65 17.59
N GLU A 6 -27.01 -9.98 18.74
CA GLU A 6 -27.35 -8.57 18.84
C GLU A 6 -26.30 -7.64 18.22
N PHE A 7 -26.73 -6.44 17.82
CA PHE A 7 -25.81 -5.47 17.24
C PHE A 7 -24.78 -5.00 18.27
N ASN A 8 -23.51 -5.04 17.89
CA ASN A 8 -22.42 -4.51 18.70
C ASN A 8 -21.49 -3.64 17.86
N ALA A 9 -21.60 -2.32 18.05
CA ALA A 9 -20.80 -1.32 17.34
C ALA A 9 -19.29 -1.43 17.55
N ALA A 10 -18.81 -2.19 18.55
CA ALA A 10 -17.38 -2.46 18.73
C ALA A 10 -16.89 -3.69 17.94
N LYS A 11 -17.79 -4.56 17.48
CA LYS A 11 -17.46 -5.81 16.79
C LYS A 11 -17.75 -5.76 15.29
N GLU A 12 -18.81 -5.07 14.88
CA GLU A 12 -19.22 -5.00 13.47
C GLU A 12 -19.84 -3.62 13.14
N SER A 13 -19.89 -3.29 11.85
CA SER A 13 -20.63 -2.12 11.39
C SER A 13 -22.13 -2.39 11.39
N PHE A 14 -22.94 -1.34 11.49
CA PHE A 14 -24.39 -1.50 11.46
C PHE A 14 -24.88 -2.08 10.12
N GLU A 15 -24.24 -1.72 9.00
CA GLU A 15 -24.52 -2.29 7.67
C GLU A 15 -24.31 -3.80 7.66
N ALA A 16 -23.20 -4.29 8.18
CA ALA A 16 -22.90 -5.73 8.20
C ALA A 16 -23.92 -6.49 9.06
N TRP A 17 -24.28 -5.93 10.21
CA TRP A 17 -25.33 -6.50 11.07
C TRP A 17 -26.70 -6.51 10.38
N GLU A 18 -27.06 -5.42 9.72
CA GLU A 18 -28.33 -5.26 8.99
C GLU A 18 -28.42 -6.22 7.79
N GLU A 19 -27.33 -6.40 7.04
CA GLU A 19 -27.25 -7.41 5.97
C GLU A 19 -27.53 -8.81 6.50
N ARG A 20 -26.95 -9.19 7.65
CA ARG A 20 -27.25 -10.49 8.29
C ARG A 20 -28.72 -10.60 8.71
N LEU A 21 -29.30 -9.51 9.22
CA LEU A 21 -30.72 -9.47 9.60
C LEU A 21 -31.63 -9.63 8.36
N GLN A 22 -31.28 -9.02 7.23
CA GLN A 22 -32.00 -9.23 5.98
C GLN A 22 -31.94 -10.68 5.51
N GLN A 23 -30.77 -11.33 5.59
CA GLN A 23 -30.66 -12.76 5.28
C GLN A 23 -31.51 -13.62 6.22
N TYR A 24 -31.59 -13.26 7.50
CA TYR A 24 -32.50 -13.91 8.44
C TYR A 24 -33.96 -13.79 8.01
N PHE A 25 -34.40 -12.64 7.48
CA PHE A 25 -35.77 -12.50 6.98
C PHE A 25 -36.05 -13.42 5.79
N ILE A 26 -35.07 -13.59 4.90
CA ILE A 26 -35.20 -14.46 3.72
C ILE A 26 -35.30 -15.92 4.16
N VAL A 27 -34.39 -16.39 5.01
CA VAL A 27 -34.34 -17.79 5.46
C VAL A 27 -35.60 -18.20 6.23
N ASN A 28 -36.25 -17.25 6.90
CA ASN A 28 -37.43 -17.52 7.72
C ASN A 28 -38.74 -17.04 7.09
N ASP A 29 -38.75 -16.69 5.81
CA ASP A 29 -39.94 -16.17 5.09
C ASP A 29 -40.70 -15.10 5.90
N THR A 30 -39.94 -14.15 6.46
CA THR A 30 -40.48 -13.15 7.37
C THR A 30 -41.36 -12.14 6.62
N GLU A 31 -42.65 -12.14 6.94
CA GLU A 31 -43.62 -11.12 6.51
C GLU A 31 -43.15 -9.70 6.83
N ASN A 32 -43.49 -8.73 5.97
CA ASN A 32 -43.04 -7.35 6.09
C ASN A 32 -43.46 -6.69 7.41
N GLU A 33 -44.65 -7.04 7.89
CA GLU A 33 -45.25 -6.58 9.14
C GLU A 33 -44.45 -7.01 10.37
N LYS A 34 -43.73 -8.14 10.27
CA LYS A 34 -42.91 -8.71 11.35
C LYS A 34 -41.48 -8.14 11.37
N LYS A 35 -41.03 -7.47 10.30
CA LYS A 35 -39.66 -6.95 10.19
C LYS A 35 -39.33 -5.90 11.24
N VAL A 36 -40.26 -5.01 11.55
CA VAL A 36 -40.06 -3.98 12.61
C VAL A 36 -39.92 -4.64 13.98
N ALA A 37 -40.78 -5.61 14.30
CA ALA A 37 -40.71 -6.36 15.55
C ALA A 37 -39.36 -7.10 15.67
N ASN A 38 -38.95 -7.82 14.62
CA ASN A 38 -37.66 -8.51 14.59
C ASN A 38 -36.46 -7.55 14.73
N LEU A 39 -36.50 -6.41 14.03
CA LEU A 39 -35.45 -5.39 14.14
C LEU A 39 -35.29 -4.92 15.59
N ILE A 40 -36.40 -4.61 16.27
CA ILE A 40 -36.42 -4.18 17.67
C ILE A 40 -35.91 -5.28 18.61
N THR A 41 -36.30 -6.54 18.40
CA THR A 41 -35.88 -7.65 19.27
C THR A 41 -34.41 -8.00 19.10
N PHE A 42 -33.88 -7.87 17.88
CA PHE A 42 -32.50 -8.28 17.58
C PHE A 42 -31.47 -7.17 17.77
N MET A 43 -31.83 -5.88 17.74
CA MET A 43 -30.83 -4.80 17.84
C MET A 43 -30.16 -4.68 19.22
N GLY A 44 -30.76 -5.27 20.26
CA GLY A 44 -30.26 -5.18 21.63
C GLY A 44 -30.66 -3.89 22.35
N ALA A 45 -30.60 -3.92 23.68
CA ALA A 45 -31.16 -2.87 24.54
C ALA A 45 -30.52 -1.48 24.31
N LYS A 46 -29.19 -1.42 24.16
CA LYS A 46 -28.45 -0.15 23.99
C LYS A 46 -28.84 0.58 22.71
N THR A 47 -28.97 -0.16 21.62
CA THR A 47 -29.35 0.39 20.31
C THR A 47 -30.81 0.79 20.30
N TYR A 48 -31.67 0.01 20.95
CA TYR A 48 -33.08 0.34 21.11
C TYR A 48 -33.31 1.62 21.92
N ASP A 49 -32.60 1.82 23.03
CA ASP A 49 -32.67 3.05 23.84
C ASP A 49 -32.20 4.27 23.05
N THR A 50 -31.13 4.11 22.26
CA THR A 50 -30.66 5.15 21.34
C THR A 50 -31.76 5.50 20.34
N LEU A 51 -32.37 4.49 19.70
CA LEU A 51 -33.43 4.68 18.71
C LEU A 51 -34.66 5.39 19.30
N LYS A 52 -35.10 5.01 20.51
CA LYS A 52 -36.18 5.71 21.22
C LYS A 52 -35.87 7.17 21.46
N THR A 53 -34.63 7.47 21.86
CA THR A 53 -34.18 8.85 22.14
C THR A 53 -34.30 9.73 20.90
N TYR A 54 -33.94 9.19 19.72
CA TYR A 54 -34.05 9.91 18.45
C TYR A 54 -35.48 10.04 17.91
N LEU A 55 -36.36 9.10 18.24
CA LEU A 55 -37.73 9.09 17.72
C LEU A 55 -38.71 9.88 18.58
N PHE A 56 -38.37 10.22 19.83
CA PHE A 56 -39.26 10.96 20.72
C PHE A 56 -39.85 12.21 20.04
N PRO A 57 -41.18 12.43 20.04
CA PRO A 57 -42.22 11.72 20.82
C PRO A 57 -42.81 10.45 20.18
N ASP A 58 -42.40 10.07 18.98
CA ASP A 58 -42.87 8.87 18.30
C ASP A 58 -42.28 7.58 18.93
N THR A 59 -42.91 6.44 18.63
CA THR A 59 -42.37 5.12 19.01
C THR A 59 -41.81 4.38 17.80
N PRO A 60 -40.77 3.54 17.97
CA PRO A 60 -40.22 2.71 16.89
C PRO A 60 -41.27 1.88 16.14
N ALA A 61 -42.31 1.41 16.83
CA ALA A 61 -43.38 0.61 16.25
C ALA A 61 -44.27 1.38 15.25
N MET A 62 -44.24 2.72 15.25
CA MET A 62 -45.01 3.57 14.35
C MET A 62 -44.29 3.89 13.03
N LYS A 63 -43.04 3.44 12.87
CA LYS A 63 -42.24 3.66 11.65
C LYS A 63 -42.10 2.37 10.87
N THR A 64 -41.84 2.52 9.57
CA THR A 64 -41.50 1.40 8.70
C THR A 64 -40.08 0.90 8.98
N TYR A 65 -39.80 -0.36 8.59
CA TYR A 65 -38.46 -0.93 8.70
C TYR A 65 -37.40 -0.05 8.04
N ASP A 66 -37.65 0.43 6.82
CA ASP A 66 -36.70 1.25 6.05
C ASP A 66 -36.41 2.60 6.72
N GLN A 67 -37.42 3.24 7.32
CA GLN A 67 -37.25 4.46 8.09
C GLN A 67 -36.35 4.24 9.30
N LEU A 68 -36.58 3.16 10.05
CA LEU A 68 -35.76 2.83 11.23
C LEU A 68 -34.32 2.50 10.84
N VAL A 69 -34.11 1.73 9.78
CA VAL A 69 -32.77 1.41 9.25
C VAL A 69 -32.04 2.67 8.81
N THR A 70 -32.73 3.61 8.17
CA THR A 70 -32.14 4.88 7.73
C THR A 70 -31.66 5.72 8.93
N ILE A 71 -32.47 5.82 9.98
CA ILE A 71 -32.11 6.54 11.22
C ILE A 71 -30.89 5.88 11.88
N LEU A 72 -30.88 4.54 11.98
CA LEU A 72 -29.77 3.81 12.58
C LEU A 72 -28.48 3.91 11.75
N LYS A 73 -28.56 3.83 10.41
CA LYS A 73 -27.41 4.06 9.52
C LYS A 73 -26.84 5.46 9.68
N ALA A 74 -27.67 6.49 9.71
CA ALA A 74 -27.20 7.85 9.95
C ALA A 74 -26.44 8.01 11.28
N ARG A 75 -26.80 7.21 12.30
CA ARG A 75 -26.18 7.26 13.63
C ARG A 75 -24.89 6.46 13.73
N TYR A 76 -24.88 5.25 13.19
CA TYR A 76 -23.78 4.28 13.36
C TYR A 76 -22.81 4.23 12.18
N ALA A 77 -23.21 4.80 11.04
CA ALA A 77 -22.37 5.02 9.87
C ALA A 77 -22.60 6.45 9.35
N PRO A 78 -22.20 7.46 10.14
CA PRO A 78 -22.27 8.84 9.68
C PRO A 78 -21.49 8.97 8.37
N ALA A 79 -21.99 9.80 7.46
CA ALA A 79 -21.36 10.02 6.16
C ALA A 79 -19.90 10.44 6.36
N THR A 80 -18.97 9.52 6.08
CA THR A 80 -17.55 9.82 6.12
C THR A 80 -17.20 10.67 4.91
N SER A 81 -16.30 11.64 5.10
CA SER A 81 -15.80 12.44 3.99
C SER A 81 -15.10 11.51 3.00
N VAL A 82 -15.65 11.40 1.79
CA VAL A 82 -15.07 10.58 0.72
C VAL A 82 -13.61 10.96 0.48
N ILE A 83 -13.28 12.25 0.61
CA ILE A 83 -11.92 12.77 0.47
C ILE A 83 -11.03 12.19 1.57
N TYR A 84 -11.50 12.18 2.83
CA TYR A 84 -10.74 11.62 3.94
C TYR A 84 -10.54 10.10 3.80
N GLU A 85 -11.56 9.36 3.37
CA GLU A 85 -11.46 7.92 3.14
C GLU A 85 -10.47 7.60 2.01
N ARG A 86 -10.53 8.36 0.90
CA ARG A 86 -9.56 8.25 -0.19
C ARG A 86 -8.15 8.63 0.27
N TYR A 87 -8.00 9.66 1.11
CA TYR A 87 -6.72 9.98 1.71
C TYR A 87 -6.17 8.78 2.50
N ARG A 88 -6.95 8.20 3.41
CA ARG A 88 -6.54 7.01 4.18
C ARG A 88 -6.16 5.84 3.28
N PHE A 89 -6.96 5.58 2.25
CA PHE A 89 -6.68 4.57 1.24
C PHE A 89 -5.35 4.85 0.53
N HIS A 90 -5.13 6.07 0.03
CA HIS A 90 -3.91 6.44 -0.68
C HIS A 90 -2.69 6.62 0.24
N SER A 91 -2.86 6.77 1.55
CA SER A 91 -1.75 6.77 2.51
C SER A 91 -1.32 5.36 2.92
N ARG A 92 -2.05 4.32 2.52
CA ARG A 92 -1.83 2.95 2.99
C ARG A 92 -0.68 2.25 2.25
N ASN A 93 0.43 2.03 2.95
CA ASN A 93 1.58 1.21 2.51
C ASN A 93 1.73 -0.02 3.40
N GLN A 94 2.23 -1.13 2.85
CA GLN A 94 2.50 -2.38 3.58
C GLN A 94 3.46 -2.11 4.75
N GLN A 95 3.10 -2.58 5.94
CA GLN A 95 3.94 -2.44 7.13
C GLN A 95 5.10 -3.45 7.13
N ALA A 96 6.16 -3.18 7.89
CA ALA A 96 7.40 -3.96 7.85
C ALA A 96 7.22 -5.47 8.15
N GLU A 97 6.26 -5.81 9.01
CA GLU A 97 5.97 -7.20 9.42
C GLU A 97 4.60 -7.71 8.92
N GLU A 98 3.94 -6.92 8.06
CA GLU A 98 2.64 -7.29 7.52
C GLU A 98 2.80 -8.22 6.32
N SER A 99 2.10 -9.35 6.32
CA SER A 99 2.08 -10.24 5.16
C SER A 99 1.36 -9.59 3.98
N LEU A 100 1.70 -9.98 2.76
CA LEU A 100 1.03 -9.44 1.58
C LEU A 100 -0.48 -9.71 1.59
N GLU A 101 -0.92 -10.86 2.10
CA GLU A 101 -2.34 -11.20 2.23
C GLU A 101 -3.08 -10.26 3.19
N GLN A 102 -2.47 -9.95 4.34
CA GLN A 102 -3.00 -8.97 5.29
C GLN A 102 -3.09 -7.58 4.65
N TYR A 103 -2.04 -7.17 3.95
CA TYR A 103 -2.01 -5.89 3.25
C TYR A 103 -3.14 -5.78 2.21
N VAL A 104 -3.31 -6.79 1.36
CA VAL A 104 -4.38 -6.85 0.35
C VAL A 104 -5.76 -6.77 1.01
N LYS A 105 -5.96 -7.48 2.13
CA LYS A 105 -7.22 -7.44 2.89
C LYS A 105 -7.52 -6.04 3.40
N GLU A 106 -6.54 -5.35 3.97
CA GLU A 106 -6.71 -3.99 4.49
C GLU A 106 -6.94 -2.96 3.38
N VAL A 107 -6.24 -3.08 2.25
CA VAL A 107 -6.49 -2.22 1.07
C VAL A 107 -7.92 -2.39 0.56
N LYS A 108 -8.43 -3.63 0.48
CA LYS A 108 -9.84 -3.92 0.16
C LYS A 108 -10.82 -3.38 1.21
N ALA A 109 -10.45 -3.41 2.48
CA ALA A 109 -11.31 -2.89 3.55
C ALA A 109 -11.47 -1.36 3.43
N LEU A 110 -10.36 -0.64 3.22
CA LEU A 110 -10.36 0.82 3.06
C LEU A 110 -11.09 1.29 1.80
N SER A 111 -11.09 0.51 0.71
CA SER A 111 -11.76 0.92 -0.53
C SER A 111 -13.29 0.98 -0.42
N LYS A 112 -13.89 0.29 0.57
CA LYS A 112 -15.36 0.19 0.73
C LYS A 112 -16.03 1.55 0.92
N SER A 113 -15.40 2.46 1.64
CA SER A 113 -15.90 3.82 1.94
C SER A 113 -15.46 4.87 0.92
N CYS A 114 -14.59 4.53 -0.03
CA CYS A 114 -13.97 5.48 -0.96
C CYS A 114 -14.83 5.87 -2.17
N LYS A 115 -15.97 5.20 -2.39
CA LYS A 115 -16.87 5.41 -3.54
C LYS A 115 -16.10 5.46 -4.87
N PHE A 116 -15.32 4.41 -5.17
CA PHE A 116 -14.60 4.31 -6.44
C PHE A 116 -15.48 3.87 -7.61
N GLU A 117 -16.64 3.25 -7.34
CA GLU A 117 -17.59 2.82 -8.36
C GLU A 117 -16.92 1.96 -9.45
N LYS A 118 -17.01 2.37 -10.72
CA LYS A 118 -16.41 1.67 -11.87
C LYS A 118 -14.87 1.65 -11.84
N PHE A 119 -14.25 2.51 -11.03
CA PHE A 119 -12.80 2.63 -10.90
C PHE A 119 -12.22 1.79 -9.75
N LEU A 120 -13.04 0.96 -9.09
CA LEU A 120 -12.61 0.20 -7.91
C LEU A 120 -11.44 -0.75 -8.21
N ASP A 121 -11.48 -1.47 -9.33
CA ASP A 121 -10.43 -2.42 -9.70
C ASP A 121 -9.09 -1.69 -9.94
N GLN A 122 -9.11 -0.59 -10.70
CA GLN A 122 -7.91 0.21 -10.97
C GLN A 122 -7.37 0.82 -9.69
N ALA A 123 -8.22 1.40 -8.83
CA ALA A 123 -7.79 1.99 -7.57
C ALA A 123 -7.12 0.95 -6.66
N LEU A 124 -7.70 -0.24 -6.53
CA LEU A 124 -7.16 -1.35 -5.73
C LEU A 124 -5.81 -1.83 -6.28
N ARG A 125 -5.73 -2.05 -7.59
CA ARG A 125 -4.50 -2.45 -8.28
C ARG A 125 -3.39 -1.42 -8.09
N ASP A 126 -3.68 -0.15 -8.37
CA ASP A 126 -2.69 0.92 -8.31
C ASP A 126 -2.19 1.09 -6.87
N ARG A 127 -3.09 1.00 -5.88
CA ARG A 127 -2.70 1.06 -4.47
C ARG A 127 -1.85 -0.14 -4.05
N LEU A 128 -2.20 -1.35 -4.48
CA LEU A 128 -1.41 -2.55 -4.23
C LEU A 128 0.02 -2.39 -4.76
N VAL A 129 0.16 -2.00 -6.03
CA VAL A 129 1.47 -1.84 -6.69
C VAL A 129 2.29 -0.73 -6.01
N CYS A 130 1.68 0.41 -5.72
CA CYS A 130 2.38 1.53 -5.09
C CYS A 130 2.81 1.22 -3.64
N GLY A 131 2.04 0.43 -2.89
CA GLY A 131 2.26 0.25 -1.46
C GLY A 131 2.89 -1.06 -1.02
N ILE A 132 3.13 -2.01 -1.94
CA ILE A 132 3.93 -3.21 -1.67
C ILE A 132 5.34 -2.81 -1.21
N SER A 133 5.83 -3.46 -0.15
CA SER A 133 7.18 -3.23 0.39
C SER A 133 8.26 -3.92 -0.44
N ASN A 134 7.96 -5.09 -1.00
CA ASN A 134 8.89 -5.89 -1.79
C ASN A 134 9.11 -5.29 -3.19
N THR A 135 10.31 -4.75 -3.41
CA THR A 135 10.69 -4.10 -4.66
C THR A 135 10.68 -5.04 -5.86
N ASN A 136 11.03 -6.32 -5.69
CA ASN A 136 11.05 -7.29 -6.80
C ASN A 136 9.64 -7.59 -7.30
N ILE A 137 8.69 -7.79 -6.36
CA ILE A 137 7.28 -7.99 -6.70
C ILE A 137 6.75 -6.75 -7.41
N ARG A 138 7.01 -5.56 -6.86
CA ARG A 138 6.58 -4.30 -7.47
C ARG A 138 7.12 -4.10 -8.89
N THR A 139 8.41 -4.35 -9.12
CA THR A 139 9.02 -4.25 -10.45
C THR A 139 8.37 -5.21 -11.45
N LYS A 140 8.07 -6.44 -11.04
CA LYS A 140 7.40 -7.42 -11.89
C LYS A 140 5.99 -6.97 -12.26
N LEU A 141 5.21 -6.49 -11.29
CA LEU A 141 3.85 -5.98 -11.55
C LEU A 141 3.87 -4.78 -12.50
N LEU A 142 4.83 -3.86 -12.35
CA LEU A 142 4.99 -2.70 -13.23
C LEU A 142 5.36 -3.07 -14.67
N SER A 143 6.08 -4.19 -14.89
CA SER A 143 6.40 -4.65 -16.25
C SER A 143 5.22 -5.20 -17.04
N GLU A 144 4.09 -5.46 -16.37
CA GLU A 144 2.89 -6.08 -16.97
C GLU A 144 1.67 -5.14 -16.91
N ALA A 145 1.89 -3.82 -16.79
CA ALA A 145 0.88 -2.84 -16.39
C ALA A 145 -0.29 -2.63 -17.37
N GLU A 146 -0.13 -2.90 -18.66
CA GLU A 146 -1.16 -2.59 -19.68
C GLU A 146 -2.46 -3.40 -19.51
N THR A 147 -2.39 -4.64 -19.02
CA THR A 147 -3.56 -5.54 -18.91
C THR A 147 -3.77 -6.09 -17.51
N LEU A 148 -3.07 -5.55 -16.51
CA LEU A 148 -3.10 -6.08 -15.15
C LEU A 148 -4.41 -5.71 -14.46
N THR A 149 -5.17 -6.71 -14.01
CA THR A 149 -6.32 -6.53 -13.11
C THR A 149 -5.86 -6.60 -11.65
N PHE A 150 -6.69 -6.14 -10.71
CA PHE A 150 -6.35 -6.28 -9.29
C PHE A 150 -6.25 -7.75 -8.86
N GLU A 151 -7.12 -8.61 -9.37
CA GLU A 151 -7.11 -10.05 -9.08
C GLU A 151 -5.81 -10.71 -9.57
N ASP A 152 -5.41 -10.43 -10.81
CA ASP A 152 -4.16 -10.95 -11.37
C ASP A 152 -2.94 -10.42 -10.62
N ALA A 153 -2.95 -9.14 -10.23
CA ALA A 153 -1.89 -8.54 -9.43
C ALA A 153 -1.74 -9.26 -8.08
N CYS A 154 -2.85 -9.52 -7.38
CA CYS A 154 -2.84 -10.28 -6.12
C CYS A 154 -2.26 -11.68 -6.31
N LYS A 155 -2.75 -12.41 -7.32
CA LYS A 155 -2.30 -13.79 -7.59
C LYS A 155 -0.80 -13.86 -7.88
N LYS A 156 -0.29 -12.95 -8.73
CA LYS A 156 1.13 -12.88 -9.09
C LYS A 156 2.00 -12.49 -7.91
N ALA A 157 1.57 -11.50 -7.13
CA ALA A 157 2.29 -11.03 -5.96
C ALA A 157 2.39 -12.11 -4.87
N LEU A 158 1.27 -12.78 -4.54
CA LEU A 158 1.24 -13.88 -3.57
C LEU A 158 2.06 -15.09 -4.02
N SER A 159 1.98 -15.46 -5.31
CA SER A 159 2.78 -16.55 -5.87
C SER A 159 4.28 -16.27 -5.77
N GLN A 160 4.69 -15.01 -5.98
CA GLN A 160 6.09 -14.62 -5.87
C GLN A 160 6.55 -14.56 -4.42
N GLU A 161 5.74 -14.04 -3.50
CA GLU A 161 6.04 -14.07 -2.05
C GLU A 161 6.27 -15.52 -1.57
N ALA A 162 5.40 -16.45 -1.98
CA ALA A 162 5.55 -17.87 -1.68
C ALA A 162 6.85 -18.47 -2.26
N ALA A 163 7.15 -18.18 -3.53
CA ALA A 163 8.38 -18.65 -4.19
C ALA A 163 9.65 -18.10 -3.52
N GLU A 164 9.65 -16.83 -3.10
CA GLU A 164 10.77 -16.22 -2.38
C GLU A 164 10.95 -16.83 -0.98
N CYS A 165 9.85 -17.14 -0.29
CA CYS A 165 9.87 -17.81 1.00
C CYS A 165 10.44 -19.24 0.88
N GLN A 166 9.97 -20.01 -0.12
CA GLN A 166 10.49 -21.34 -0.42
C GLN A 166 11.97 -21.31 -0.82
N SER A 167 12.40 -20.35 -1.64
CA SER A 167 13.81 -20.21 -2.04
C SER A 167 14.74 -19.94 -0.86
N LYS A 168 14.29 -19.14 0.13
CA LYS A 168 15.04 -18.90 1.37
C LYS A 168 15.23 -20.19 2.19
N LEU A 169 14.19 -21.04 2.27
CA LEU A 169 14.28 -22.34 2.93
C LEU A 169 15.28 -23.26 2.24
N VAL A 170 15.24 -23.37 0.91
CA VAL A 170 16.17 -24.21 0.14
C VAL A 170 17.63 -23.75 0.30
N LYS A 171 17.89 -22.44 0.30
CA LYS A 171 19.22 -21.88 0.56
C LYS A 171 19.70 -22.12 1.99
N GLY A 172 18.79 -22.11 2.97
CA GLY A 172 19.09 -22.43 4.37
C GLY A 172 19.54 -23.88 4.56
N VAL A 173 18.99 -24.82 3.79
CA VAL A 173 19.39 -26.24 3.83
C VAL A 173 20.75 -26.48 3.17
N ALA A 174 21.10 -25.74 2.11
CA ALA A 174 22.40 -25.85 1.45
C ALA A 174 23.59 -25.32 2.28
N ALA A 175 23.34 -24.58 3.37
CA ALA A 175 24.38 -24.12 4.29
C ALA A 175 24.76 -25.17 5.36
N VAL A 176 24.01 -26.27 5.48
CA VAL A 176 24.30 -27.36 6.41
C VAL A 176 25.05 -28.46 5.66
N SER A 177 26.39 -28.38 5.73
CA SER A 177 27.35 -29.46 5.51
C SER A 177 27.27 -30.26 4.20
N VAL A 178 28.01 -29.80 3.18
CA VAL A 178 28.80 -30.73 2.36
C VAL A 178 30.22 -30.69 2.91
N GLY A 179 30.50 -31.58 3.87
CA GLY A 179 31.86 -31.80 4.33
C GLY A 179 32.73 -32.17 3.13
N LYS A 180 33.75 -31.36 2.85
CA LYS A 180 34.83 -31.72 1.94
C LYS A 180 35.44 -33.03 2.45
N LEU A 181 35.11 -34.15 1.82
CA LEU A 181 35.88 -35.39 1.97
C LEU A 181 37.25 -35.13 1.35
N GLN A 182 38.21 -34.78 2.21
CA GLN A 182 39.63 -34.84 1.86
C GLN A 182 40.01 -36.32 1.78
N MET A 183 40.00 -36.86 0.56
CA MET A 183 40.65 -38.14 0.30
C MET A 183 42.16 -37.94 0.25
N SER A 184 42.81 -38.27 1.37
CA SER A 184 44.24 -38.54 1.44
C SER A 184 44.56 -39.71 0.52
N SER A 185 45.23 -39.45 -0.60
CA SER A 185 45.98 -40.47 -1.33
C SER A 185 47.46 -40.11 -1.27
N LYS A 186 48.20 -40.91 -0.49
CA LYS A 186 49.66 -41.01 -0.61
C LYS A 186 49.96 -41.60 -1.99
N GLN A 187 50.78 -40.94 -2.81
CA GLN A 187 51.92 -41.60 -3.45
C GLN A 187 52.83 -40.65 -4.25
N TYR A 188 54.11 -40.91 -4.04
CA TYR A 188 55.27 -40.73 -4.92
C TYR A 188 55.73 -39.32 -5.30
N ARG A 189 56.80 -38.95 -4.59
CA ARG A 189 57.83 -37.99 -5.00
C ARG A 189 58.47 -38.48 -6.30
N SER A 190 58.33 -37.71 -7.37
CA SER A 190 59.30 -37.73 -8.47
C SER A 190 59.54 -36.33 -9.00
N GLN A 191 60.78 -36.12 -9.35
CA GLN A 191 61.47 -34.88 -9.64
C GLN A 191 61.41 -34.63 -11.15
N SER A 192 61.03 -33.45 -11.60
CA SER A 192 61.53 -32.90 -12.87
C SER A 192 61.14 -31.43 -13.08
N LYS A 193 62.18 -30.64 -13.38
CA LYS A 193 62.12 -29.32 -14.00
C LYS A 193 61.57 -29.43 -15.42
N SER A 194 60.74 -28.48 -15.84
CA SER A 194 60.96 -27.74 -17.10
C SER A 194 59.99 -26.57 -17.23
N GLN A 195 60.55 -25.47 -17.75
CA GLN A 195 59.90 -24.21 -18.07
C GLN A 195 58.90 -24.38 -19.24
N SER A 196 57.77 -23.68 -19.17
CA SER A 196 57.29 -22.88 -20.30
C SER A 196 56.30 -21.82 -19.80
N GLU A 197 56.64 -20.57 -20.04
CA GLU A 197 55.81 -19.41 -19.75
C GLU A 197 54.65 -19.35 -20.75
N SER A 198 53.42 -19.54 -20.29
CA SER A 198 52.25 -19.00 -20.98
C SER A 198 51.22 -18.47 -19.97
N ARG A 199 50.98 -17.16 -20.13
CA ARG A 199 49.96 -16.26 -19.54
C ARG A 199 48.88 -16.90 -18.64
N ASN A 200 49.15 -16.92 -17.33
CA ASN A 200 48.11 -17.07 -16.30
C ASN A 200 47.47 -15.71 -15.97
N GLN A 201 46.52 -15.27 -16.79
CA GLN A 201 45.73 -14.04 -16.53
C GLN A 201 44.63 -14.22 -15.46
N SER A 202 44.55 -15.37 -14.78
CA SER A 202 43.45 -15.71 -13.87
C SER A 202 43.75 -15.49 -12.37
N VAL A 203 44.99 -15.17 -11.97
CA VAL A 203 45.39 -15.16 -10.54
C VAL A 203 45.48 -13.76 -9.91
N LEU A 204 45.48 -12.68 -10.70
CA LEU A 204 45.58 -11.32 -10.14
C LEU A 204 44.24 -10.82 -9.59
N LYS A 205 44.22 -10.48 -8.29
CA LYS A 205 43.11 -9.79 -7.62
C LYS A 205 42.80 -8.46 -8.33
N PRO A 206 41.52 -8.03 -8.41
CA PRO A 206 41.18 -6.71 -8.93
C PRO A 206 41.93 -5.59 -8.18
N CYS A 207 42.52 -4.66 -8.91
CA CYS A 207 43.22 -3.52 -8.33
C CYS A 207 42.25 -2.66 -7.53
N PHE A 208 42.61 -2.35 -6.28
CA PHE A 208 41.78 -1.57 -5.35
C PHE A 208 41.55 -0.12 -5.78
N ARG A 209 42.34 0.43 -6.71
CA ARG A 209 42.20 1.81 -7.21
C ARG A 209 41.23 1.91 -8.40
N CYS A 210 41.35 1.02 -9.38
CA CYS A 210 40.61 1.13 -10.64
C CYS A 210 39.66 -0.05 -10.95
N GLY A 211 39.73 -1.14 -10.19
CA GLY A 211 38.92 -2.35 -10.42
C GLY A 211 39.38 -3.26 -11.56
N ARG A 212 40.42 -2.89 -12.33
CA ARG A 212 41.02 -3.74 -13.38
C ARG A 212 42.08 -4.69 -12.80
N ARG A 213 42.41 -5.77 -13.51
CA ARG A 213 43.42 -6.76 -13.07
C ARG A 213 44.82 -6.33 -13.49
N HIS A 214 45.63 -5.87 -12.53
CA HIS A 214 47.05 -5.56 -12.67
C HIS A 214 47.69 -5.41 -11.28
N GLN A 215 49.02 -5.29 -11.22
CA GLN A 215 49.69 -4.94 -9.96
C GLN A 215 49.43 -3.48 -9.58
N PRO A 216 49.16 -3.16 -8.29
CA PRO A 216 48.82 -1.81 -7.85
C PRO A 216 49.84 -0.71 -8.22
N GLU A 217 51.12 -1.08 -8.35
CA GLU A 217 52.21 -0.17 -8.68
C GLU A 217 52.20 0.26 -10.15
N THR A 218 51.65 -0.57 -11.03
CA THR A 218 51.52 -0.28 -12.47
C THR A 218 50.15 0.31 -12.82
N CYS A 219 49.38 0.71 -11.81
CA CYS A 219 48.04 1.25 -12.01
C CYS A 219 48.11 2.63 -12.68
N PRO A 220 47.49 2.82 -13.87
CA PRO A 220 47.44 4.13 -14.51
C PRO A 220 46.69 5.19 -13.67
N ALA A 221 45.87 4.73 -12.71
CA ALA A 221 45.11 5.58 -11.82
C ALA A 221 45.87 5.98 -10.54
N VAL A 222 47.18 5.74 -10.44
CA VAL A 222 48.00 6.14 -9.29
C VAL A 222 47.99 7.64 -9.05
N ASN A 223 48.01 8.43 -10.13
CA ASN A 223 48.05 9.89 -10.10
C ASN A 223 46.79 10.52 -10.73
N TRP A 224 45.69 9.76 -10.81
CA TRP A 224 44.47 10.25 -11.45
C TRP A 224 43.58 11.00 -10.46
N GLU A 225 43.29 12.26 -10.78
CA GLU A 225 42.38 13.11 -10.00
C GLU A 225 40.93 12.93 -10.45
N CYS A 226 40.02 12.80 -9.48
CA CYS A 226 38.61 12.68 -9.78
C CYS A 226 38.02 14.05 -10.15
N PHE A 227 37.52 14.19 -11.37
CA PHE A 227 36.87 15.42 -11.85
C PHE A 227 35.68 15.89 -11.00
N PHE A 228 35.01 14.98 -10.28
CA PHE A 228 33.82 15.30 -9.49
C PHE A 228 34.14 15.76 -8.06
N CYS A 229 35.25 15.31 -7.46
CA CYS A 229 35.58 15.62 -6.07
C CYS A 229 36.97 16.25 -5.85
N GLN A 230 37.75 16.46 -6.92
CA GLN A 230 39.06 17.13 -6.95
C GLN A 230 40.06 16.64 -5.88
N LYS A 231 39.98 15.35 -5.50
CA LYS A 231 40.91 14.72 -4.55
C LYS A 231 41.59 13.50 -5.17
N ALA A 232 42.87 13.34 -4.88
CA ALA A 232 43.65 12.16 -5.28
C ALA A 232 43.11 10.88 -4.59
N GLN A 233 42.93 9.80 -5.35
CA GLN A 233 42.32 8.56 -4.86
C GLN A 233 43.31 7.68 -4.07
N ALA A 234 43.66 8.09 -2.85
CA ALA A 234 44.22 7.17 -1.87
C ALA A 234 43.07 6.38 -1.21
N ASN A 235 42.89 5.12 -1.62
CA ASN A 235 42.04 4.10 -0.98
C ASN A 235 40.51 4.32 -0.94
N ARG A 236 39.82 4.26 -2.10
CA ARG A 236 38.41 3.84 -2.12
C ARG A 236 38.17 2.77 -3.19
N PRO A 237 37.61 1.59 -2.84
CA PRO A 237 37.11 0.66 -3.84
C PRO A 237 35.97 1.33 -4.61
N ARG A 238 35.92 1.18 -5.94
CA ARG A 238 34.75 1.52 -6.76
C ARG A 238 33.61 0.54 -6.44
N GLY A 239 33.04 0.65 -5.26
CA GLY A 239 31.71 0.17 -4.92
C GLY A 239 30.76 1.36 -4.98
N ARG A 240 29.69 1.25 -5.78
CA ARG A 240 28.60 2.22 -5.84
C ARG A 240 28.08 2.48 -4.41
N GLN A 241 28.40 3.64 -3.86
CA GLN A 241 27.57 4.27 -2.83
C GLN A 241 27.08 5.57 -3.44
N SER A 242 25.93 5.50 -4.10
CA SER A 242 24.99 6.62 -4.09
C SER A 242 24.72 6.92 -2.62
N ARG A 243 25.34 7.98 -2.10
CA ARG A 243 24.92 8.56 -0.84
C ARG A 243 23.60 9.24 -1.13
N ASP A 244 22.51 8.52 -0.91
CA ASP A 244 21.21 9.15 -0.75
C ASP A 244 21.32 10.19 0.37
N PRO A 245 20.76 11.41 0.20
CA PRO A 245 20.78 12.42 1.25
C PRO A 245 20.04 11.91 2.50
N PRO A 246 20.41 12.40 3.69
CA PRO A 246 19.79 11.99 4.95
C PRO A 246 18.26 12.17 4.91
N ILE A 247 17.55 11.30 5.62
CA ILE A 247 16.07 11.19 5.63
C ILE A 247 15.38 12.51 6.03
N SER A 248 16.05 13.40 6.77
CA SER A 248 15.56 14.74 7.10
C SER A 248 15.27 15.58 5.86
N ASP A 249 16.19 15.56 4.89
CA ASP A 249 16.12 16.44 3.71
C ASP A 249 15.02 15.97 2.74
N ARG A 250 14.68 14.67 2.77
CA ARG A 250 13.57 14.10 1.97
C ARG A 250 12.20 14.49 2.53
N LEU A 251 12.05 14.57 3.85
CA LEU A 251 10.81 15.02 4.48
C LEU A 251 10.58 16.51 4.24
N ASP A 252 11.63 17.32 4.30
CA ASP A 252 11.54 18.76 4.02
C ASP A 252 11.18 19.02 2.55
N THR A 253 11.76 18.26 1.61
CA THR A 253 11.42 18.38 0.18
C THR A 253 9.94 17.99 -0.07
N ILE A 254 9.46 16.89 0.51
CA ILE A 254 8.06 16.45 0.38
C ILE A 254 7.10 17.49 0.99
N ASN A 255 7.43 18.03 2.16
CA ASN A 255 6.62 19.07 2.81
C ASN A 255 6.53 20.33 1.95
N THR A 256 7.64 20.72 1.31
CA THR A 256 7.71 21.90 0.44
C THR A 256 6.87 21.68 -0.84
N ASP A 257 6.94 20.50 -1.44
CA ASP A 257 6.13 20.15 -2.62
C ASP A 257 4.63 20.12 -2.30
N VAL A 258 4.23 19.56 -1.15
CA VAL A 258 2.84 19.55 -0.68
C VAL A 258 2.33 20.97 -0.42
N LEU A 259 3.12 21.81 0.24
CA LEU A 259 2.79 23.23 0.47
C LEU A 259 2.61 24.00 -0.85
N THR A 260 3.45 23.73 -1.84
CA THR A 260 3.38 24.38 -3.16
C THR A 260 2.09 24.00 -3.89
N VAL A 261 1.70 22.73 -3.84
CA VAL A 261 0.44 22.25 -4.42
C VAL A 261 -0.77 22.84 -3.68
N LEU A 262 -0.75 22.88 -2.35
CA LEU A 262 -1.84 23.48 -1.56
C LEU A 262 -2.00 24.98 -1.85
N ASN A 263 -0.90 25.71 -1.98
CA ASN A 263 -0.93 27.13 -2.33
C ASN A 263 -1.47 27.36 -3.75
N ALA A 264 -1.12 26.50 -4.71
CA ALA A 264 -1.67 26.56 -6.07
C ALA A 264 -3.18 26.28 -6.10
N ILE A 265 -3.68 25.33 -5.30
CA ILE A 265 -5.11 25.04 -5.17
C ILE A 265 -5.85 26.23 -4.57
N ASN A 266 -5.30 26.85 -3.50
CA ASN A 266 -5.89 28.03 -2.89
C ASN A 266 -5.95 29.22 -3.86
N ALA A 267 -4.89 29.49 -4.61
CA ALA A 267 -4.89 30.56 -5.63
C ALA A 267 -5.96 30.34 -6.71
N ASN A 268 -6.18 29.09 -7.13
CA ASN A 268 -7.21 28.75 -8.11
C ASN A 268 -8.64 28.91 -7.52
N MET A 269 -8.83 28.54 -6.26
CA MET A 269 -10.09 28.75 -5.53
C MET A 269 -10.44 30.23 -5.40
N GLU A 270 -9.47 31.08 -5.04
CA GLU A 270 -9.65 32.53 -4.98
C GLU A 270 -10.03 33.13 -6.33
N GLY A 271 -9.41 32.65 -7.43
CA GLY A 271 -9.78 33.03 -8.79
C GLY A 271 -11.23 32.67 -9.14
N ILE A 272 -11.68 31.48 -8.78
CA ILE A 272 -13.07 31.03 -9.01
C ILE A 272 -14.05 31.90 -8.21
N ILE A 273 -13.74 32.18 -6.93
CA ILE A 273 -14.57 33.04 -6.09
C ILE A 273 -14.68 34.45 -6.72
N GLY A 274 -13.57 35.00 -7.23
CA GLY A 274 -13.56 36.29 -7.92
C GLY A 274 -14.43 36.34 -9.20
N VAL A 275 -14.44 35.27 -9.98
CA VAL A 275 -15.32 35.18 -11.17
C VAL A 275 -16.79 35.08 -10.75
N LEU A 276 -17.09 34.29 -9.71
CA LEU A 276 -18.46 34.15 -9.21
C LEU A 276 -18.99 35.47 -8.63
N THR A 277 -18.19 36.21 -7.86
CA THR A 277 -18.59 37.53 -7.32
C THR A 277 -18.83 38.55 -8.44
N TYR A 278 -17.97 38.56 -9.47
CA TYR A 278 -18.15 39.42 -10.63
C TYR A 278 -19.45 39.10 -11.39
N LEU A 279 -19.75 37.82 -11.61
CA LEU A 279 -20.97 37.39 -12.29
C LEU A 279 -22.22 37.71 -11.48
N THR A 280 -22.18 37.54 -10.15
CA THR A 280 -23.31 37.93 -9.29
C THR A 280 -23.54 39.43 -9.30
N ASP A 281 -22.48 40.25 -9.26
CA ASP A 281 -22.61 41.71 -9.32
C ASP A 281 -23.12 42.17 -10.70
N ALA A 282 -22.65 41.56 -11.78
CA ALA A 282 -23.14 41.83 -13.13
C ALA A 282 -24.62 41.47 -13.28
N PHE A 283 -25.05 40.33 -12.70
CA PHE A 283 -26.43 39.90 -12.71
C PHE A 283 -27.34 40.82 -11.88
N ILE A 284 -26.90 41.24 -10.69
CA ILE A 284 -27.63 42.21 -9.85
C ILE A 284 -27.78 43.55 -10.58
N ARG A 285 -26.73 44.05 -11.24
CA ARG A 285 -26.79 45.28 -12.05
C ARG A 285 -27.71 45.16 -13.25
N TYR A 286 -27.78 43.98 -13.87
CA TYR A 286 -28.69 43.72 -14.98
C TYR A 286 -30.15 43.78 -14.51
N ILE A 287 -30.50 43.08 -13.42
CA ILE A 287 -31.85 43.10 -12.84
C ILE A 287 -32.29 44.54 -12.50
N ASN A 288 -31.41 45.31 -11.85
CA ASN A 288 -31.71 46.69 -11.44
C ASN A 288 -31.85 47.68 -12.60
N ARG A 289 -31.45 47.32 -13.83
CA ARG A 289 -31.66 48.15 -15.04
C ARG A 289 -32.94 47.78 -15.80
N THR A 290 -33.51 46.62 -15.52
CA THR A 290 -34.70 46.09 -16.19
C THR A 290 -36.00 46.30 -15.40
N GLN A 291 -35.92 46.95 -14.24
CA GLN A 291 -37.05 47.48 -13.47
C GLN A 291 -37.08 49.01 -13.60
#